data_AF-A0A6I3UAS9-F1
#
_entry.id   AF-A0A6I3UAS9-F1
#
_cell.length_a   1.000
_cell.length_b   1.000
_cell.length_c   1.000
_cell.angle_alpha   90.00
_cell.angle_beta   90.00
_cell.angle_gamma   90.00
#
_symmetry.space_group_name_H-M   'P 1'
#
loop_
_entity.id
_entity.type
_entity.pdbx_description
1 polymer ?
#
loop_
_entity_poly.entity_id
_entity_poly.type
_entity_poly.pdbx_seq_one_letter_code
_entity_poly.pdbx_strand_id
1 'polypeptide(L)' 'WVGDYYLKSDGKMAVNERTPDGYKVDGSGKWVR' A
#
# COMPACT_ATOMS: atom_id res chain seq x y z
N TRP A 1 4.81 -6.03 -0.30
CA TRP A 1 5.36 -5.13 -1.32
C TRP A 1 5.59 -5.88 -2.61
N VAL A 2 5.17 -5.31 -3.74
CA VAL A 2 5.50 -5.73 -5.10
C VAL A 2 5.83 -4.46 -5.85
N GLY A 3 7.12 -4.19 -6.07
CA GLY A 3 7.56 -2.84 -6.44
C GLY A 3 7.14 -1.81 -5.38
N ASP A 4 6.55 -0.70 -5.80
CA ASP A 4 6.09 0.41 -4.94
C ASP A 4 4.70 0.17 -4.32
N TYR A 5 4.13 -1.03 -4.44
CA TYR A 5 2.75 -1.32 -4.05
C TYR A 5 2.67 -2.32 -2.88
N TYR A 6 1.77 -2.08 -1.94
CA TYR A 6 1.54 -2.99 -0.81
C TYR A 6 0.36 -3.94 -1.08
N LEU A 7 0.60 -5.25 -0.95
CA LEU A 7 -0.43 -6.28 -1.00
C LEU A 7 -0.80 -6.70 0.43
N LYS A 8 -2.10 -6.71 0.72
CA LYS A 8 -2.69 -7.19 1.96
C LYS A 8 -2.77 -8.72 1.96
N SER A 9 -3.05 -9.29 3.13
CA SER A 9 -3.18 -10.75 3.32
C SER A 9 -4.32 -11.37 2.52
N ASP A 10 -5.33 -10.58 2.14
CA ASP A 10 -6.44 -10.98 1.28
C ASP A 10 -6.11 -10.91 -0.22
N GLY A 11 -4.87 -10.60 -0.58
CA GLY A 11 -4.40 -10.45 -1.96
C GLY A 11 -4.78 -9.13 -2.62
N LYS A 12 -5.49 -8.23 -1.94
CA LYS A 12 -5.83 -6.91 -2.47
C LYS A 12 -4.70 -5.93 -2.25
N MET A 13 -4.59 -4.96 -3.15
CA MET A 13 -3.69 -3.83 -2.98
C MET A 13 -4.25 -2.83 -1.95
N ALA A 14 -3.38 -2.23 -1.16
CA ALA A 14 -3.73 -1.09 -0.33
C ALA A 14 -3.84 0.18 -1.19
N VAL A 15 -4.89 1.00 -0.99
CA VAL A 15 -5.11 2.23 -1.74
C VAL A 15 -5.66 3.31 -0.83
N ASN A 16 -5.06 4.50 -0.87
CA ASN A 16 -5.45 5.66 -0.06
C ASN A 16 -5.52 5.36 1.45
N GLU A 17 -4.61 4.52 1.95
CA GLU A 17 -4.59 4.05 3.33
C GLU A 17 -3.15 4.03 3.89
N ARG A 18 -3.01 3.73 5.18
CA ARG A 18 -1.72 3.44 5.83
C ARG A 18 -1.58 1.94 6.00
N THR A 19 -0.42 1.41 5.64
CA THR A 19 -0.08 0.01 5.85
C THR A 19 0.12 -0.27 7.34
N PRO A 20 -0.01 -1.54 7.81
CA PRO A 20 0.18 -1.89 9.23
C PRO A 20 1.58 -1.57 9.77
N ASP A 21 2.59 -1.54 8.89
CA ASP A 21 3.98 -1.18 9.13
C ASP A 21 4.25 0.33 9.01
N GLY A 22 3.22 1.16 8.81
CA GLY A 22 3.27 2.62 8.98
C GLY A 22 3.47 3.44 7.71
N TYR A 23 3.57 2.82 6.53
CA TYR A 23 3.75 3.51 5.26
C TYR A 23 2.43 4.04 4.73
N LYS A 24 2.45 5.23 4.10
CA LYS A 24 1.25 5.81 3.45
C LYS A 24 1.29 5.50 1.96
N VAL A 25 0.18 5.00 1.42
CA VAL A 25 0.00 4.85 -0.03
C VAL A 25 -1.02 5.87 -0.56
N ASP A 26 -0.86 6.31 -1.80
CA ASP A 26 -1.77 7.25 -2.43
C ASP A 26 -3.02 6.59 -3.05
N GLY A 27 -3.84 7.38 -3.75
CA GLY A 27 -5.04 6.90 -4.45
C GLY A 27 -4.79 5.94 -5.61
N SER A 28 -3.54 5.78 -6.05
CA SER A 28 -3.12 4.74 -7.00
C SER A 28 -2.58 3.49 -6.31
N GLY A 29 -2.44 3.52 -4.98
CA GLY A 29 -1.83 2.47 -4.18
C GLY A 29 -0.31 2.51 -4.15
N LYS A 30 0.30 3.54 -4.76
CA LYS A 30 1.74 3.72 -4.75
C LYS A 30 2.19 4.25 -3.40
N TRP A 31 3.27 3.70 -2.87
CA TRP A 31 3.90 4.23 -1.67
C TRP A 31 4.37 5.67 -1.86
N VAL A 32 4.01 6.52 -0.88
CA VAL A 32 4.44 7.91 -0.78
C VAL A 32 5.49 8.01 0.32
N ARG A 33 6.66 8.54 -0.04
CA ARG A 33 7.79 8.76 0.87
C ARG A 33 7.65 10.07 1.64
#